data_AF-A0A958F821-F1
#
_entry.id   AF-A0A958F821-F1
#
_cell.length_a   1.000
_cell.length_b   1.000
_cell.length_c   1.000
_cell.angle_alpha   90.00
_cell.angle_beta   90.00
_cell.angle_gamma   90.00
#
_symmetry.space_group_name_H-M   'P 1'
#
loop_
_entity.id
_entity.type
_entity.pdbx_description
1 polymer ?
#
loop_
_entity_poly.entity_id
_entity_poly.type
_entity_poly.pdbx_seq_one_letter_code
_entity_poly.pdbx_strand_id
1 'polypeptide(L)'
;MSKYREQSELTSRAPASKHRERQRANIKYLFHFPLAFFILPTHQITFEPPDAIANHGFEEEAVMAIFCTDAGHGGTDSGAAWQNVLEKELNLRYVLAFNDELKKGGHHVWTT
;
A
#
# COMPACT_ATOMS: atom_id res chain seq x y z
N MET A 1 -63.31 -14.61 -14.63
CA MET A 1 -62.18 -14.98 -13.75
C MET A 1 -62.03 -16.49 -13.75
N SER A 2 -61.14 -16.99 -14.61
CA SER A 2 -61.01 -18.39 -15.00
C SER A 2 -60.00 -19.13 -14.12
N LYS A 3 -60.41 -20.30 -13.64
CA LYS A 3 -59.60 -21.27 -12.89
C LYS A 3 -58.68 -22.01 -13.88
N TYR A 4 -57.37 -21.81 -13.76
CA TYR A 4 -56.30 -22.60 -14.35
C TYR A 4 -55.20 -22.65 -13.30
N ARG A 5 -54.50 -23.74 -12.98
CA ARG A 5 -54.52 -25.14 -13.38
C ARG A 5 -53.49 -25.77 -12.44
N GLU A 6 -53.90 -26.75 -11.63
CA GLU A 6 -52.97 -27.70 -11.02
C GLU A 6 -52.22 -28.44 -12.12
N GLN A 7 -50.91 -28.64 -11.91
CA GLN A 7 -50.09 -29.80 -12.31
C GLN A 7 -48.62 -29.36 -12.19
N SER A 8 -47.92 -29.72 -11.12
CA SER A 8 -47.31 -31.04 -10.89
C SER A 8 -46.20 -31.35 -11.88
N GLU A 9 -44.96 -31.02 -11.49
CA GLU A 9 -43.69 -31.59 -11.96
C GLU A 9 -42.62 -30.95 -11.05
N LEU A 10 -42.19 -31.54 -9.93
CA LEU A 10 -41.75 -32.91 -9.71
C LEU A 10 -40.61 -33.33 -10.63
N THR A 11 -39.61 -32.47 -10.82
CA THR A 11 -38.23 -32.89 -11.16
C THR A 11 -37.21 -31.79 -10.90
N SER A 12 -36.58 -31.80 -9.73
CA SER A 12 -35.14 -31.48 -9.61
C SER A 12 -34.57 -32.08 -8.34
N ARG A 13 -34.56 -33.42 -8.29
CA ARG A 13 -33.66 -34.16 -7.41
C ARG A 13 -32.22 -33.85 -7.86
N ALA A 14 -31.59 -32.86 -7.24
CA ALA A 14 -30.16 -32.66 -7.33
C ALA A 14 -29.46 -33.78 -6.54
N PRO A 15 -28.59 -34.61 -7.16
CA PRO A 15 -27.82 -35.57 -6.42
C PRO A 15 -26.71 -34.87 -5.63
N ALA A 16 -26.67 -35.15 -4.33
CA ALA A 16 -25.57 -34.83 -3.44
C ALA A 16 -24.26 -35.43 -4.00
N SER A 17 -23.38 -34.58 -4.52
CA SER A 17 -22.03 -34.98 -4.92
C SER A 17 -21.17 -35.14 -3.67
N LYS A 18 -21.06 -36.41 -3.27
CA LYS A 18 -19.93 -36.94 -2.52
C LYS A 18 -18.63 -36.55 -3.23
N HIS A 19 -17.79 -35.75 -2.60
CA HIS A 19 -16.37 -36.09 -2.45
C HIS A 19 -15.72 -35.18 -1.41
N ARG A 20 -15.76 -35.66 -0.17
CA ARG A 20 -14.65 -35.42 0.75
C ARG A 20 -13.39 -36.06 0.15
N GLU A 21 -12.28 -35.49 0.60
CA GLU A 21 -11.00 -36.17 0.83
C GLU A 21 -10.00 -36.12 -0.33
N ARG A 22 -8.74 -35.82 0.08
CA ARG A 22 -7.49 -35.71 -0.70
C ARG A 22 -7.27 -34.27 -1.21
N GLN A 23 -6.28 -33.50 -0.76
CA GLN A 23 -4.95 -33.88 -0.31
C GLN A 23 -4.40 -32.87 0.71
N ARG A 24 -4.14 -33.33 1.93
CA ARG A 24 -3.17 -32.70 2.82
C ARG A 24 -1.78 -33.16 2.35
N ALA A 25 -1.13 -32.38 1.50
CA ALA A 25 0.29 -32.55 1.23
C ALA A 25 1.09 -31.73 2.25
N ASN A 26 1.27 -32.29 3.44
CA ASN A 26 2.41 -31.99 4.29
C ASN A 26 3.58 -32.84 3.78
N ILE A 27 4.74 -32.23 3.50
CA ILE A 27 6.13 -32.74 3.59
C ILE A 27 7.00 -31.64 2.94
N LYS A 28 7.51 -30.69 3.73
CA LYS A 28 8.88 -30.70 4.29
C LYS A 28 9.98 -30.82 3.23
N TYR A 29 10.20 -29.76 2.46
CA TYR A 29 11.50 -29.53 1.81
C TYR A 29 12.32 -28.56 2.67
N LEU A 30 13.00 -29.14 3.66
CA LEU A 30 14.05 -28.46 4.41
C LEU A 30 15.30 -28.44 3.52
N PHE A 31 15.43 -27.40 2.69
CA PHE A 31 16.67 -27.15 1.97
C PHE A 31 17.71 -26.63 2.97
N HIS A 32 18.61 -27.53 3.36
CA HIS A 32 19.83 -27.18 4.08
C HIS A 32 20.80 -26.56 3.07
N PHE A 33 20.77 -25.24 2.94
CA PHE A 33 21.84 -24.50 2.26
C PHE A 33 23.03 -24.42 3.23
N PRO A 34 24.20 -24.98 2.91
CA PRO A 34 25.39 -24.71 3.70
C PRO A 34 25.68 -23.21 3.60
N LEU A 35 25.68 -22.55 4.76
CA LEU A 35 26.13 -21.18 4.92
C LEU A 35 27.62 -21.11 4.55
N ALA A 36 27.93 -20.91 3.28
CA ALA A 36 29.25 -20.51 2.85
C ALA A 36 29.45 -19.06 3.31
N PHE A 37 30.04 -18.88 4.49
CA PHE A 37 30.53 -17.60 4.98
C PHE A 37 31.66 -17.15 4.05
N PHE A 38 31.31 -16.35 3.04
CA PHE A 38 32.28 -15.62 2.25
C PHE A 38 32.77 -14.44 3.11
N ILE A 39 33.91 -14.61 3.78
CA ILE A 39 34.61 -13.52 4.45
C ILE A 39 35.18 -12.63 3.36
N LEU A 40 34.42 -11.61 2.95
CA LEU A 40 34.94 -10.54 2.10
C LEU A 40 36.00 -9.78 2.91
N PRO A 41 37.16 -9.45 2.31
CA PRO A 41 38.14 -8.59 2.97
C PRO A 41 37.50 -7.22 3.20
N THR A 42 37.23 -6.90 4.46
CA THR A 42 36.87 -5.56 4.92
C THR A 42 38.06 -4.66 4.64
N HIS A 43 38.06 -4.04 3.47
CA HIS A 43 38.91 -2.88 3.22
C HIS A 43 38.41 -1.82 4.19
N GLN A 44 39.20 -1.56 5.23
CA GLN A 44 38.97 -0.43 6.11
C GLN A 44 39.17 0.82 5.27
N ILE A 45 38.06 1.37 4.76
CA ILE A 45 38.03 2.70 4.20
C ILE A 45 38.16 3.63 5.39
N THR A 46 39.37 4.08 5.67
CA THR A 46 39.60 5.20 6.58
C THR A 46 39.05 6.44 5.91
N PHE A 47 37.86 6.87 6.32
CA PHE A 47 37.36 8.19 6.00
C PHE A 47 38.20 9.18 6.82
N GLU A 48 39.23 9.76 6.20
CA GLU A 48 39.85 10.97 6.74
C GLU A 48 38.70 11.98 6.94
N PRO A 49 38.48 12.49 8.17
CA PRO A 49 37.46 13.51 8.37
C PRO A 49 37.82 14.67 7.43
N PRO A 50 36.89 15.12 6.56
CA PRO A 50 37.19 16.24 5.69
C PRO A 50 37.63 17.39 6.57
N ASP A 51 38.86 17.87 6.33
CA ASP A 51 39.44 19.02 6.98
C ASP A 51 38.38 20.10 7.09
N ALA A 52 38.18 20.58 8.32
CA ALA A 52 37.14 21.53 8.69
C ALA A 52 37.01 22.65 7.66
N ILE A 53 36.09 22.48 6.72
CA ILE A 53 35.70 23.53 5.80
C ILE A 53 35.09 24.59 6.71
N ALA A 54 35.77 25.72 6.79
CA ALA A 54 35.39 26.84 7.63
C ALA A 54 33.89 27.06 7.53
N ASN A 55 33.21 26.91 8.67
CA ASN A 55 31.80 27.25 8.87
C ASN A 55 31.64 28.75 8.62
N HIS A 56 31.63 29.17 7.36
CA HIS A 56 30.97 30.40 6.98
C HIS A 56 29.50 30.16 7.28
N GLY A 57 29.06 30.69 8.42
CA GLY A 57 27.69 30.62 8.91
C GLY A 57 26.73 31.29 7.94
N PHE A 58 26.38 30.57 6.89
CA PHE A 58 25.13 30.78 6.21
C PHE A 58 24.07 30.29 7.18
N GLU A 59 23.49 31.22 7.93
CA GLU A 59 22.15 31.00 8.44
C GLU A 59 21.27 30.76 7.22
N GLU A 60 21.03 29.49 6.93
CA GLU A 60 20.12 29.05 5.89
C GLU A 60 18.72 29.45 6.37
N GLU A 61 18.33 30.70 6.10
CA GLU A 61 16.95 31.14 6.31
C GLU A 61 16.06 30.16 5.56
N ALA A 62 15.33 29.34 6.32
CA ALA A 62 14.39 28.40 5.76
C ALA A 62 13.35 29.19 4.96
N VAL A 63 13.50 29.20 3.63
CA VAL A 63 12.59 29.94 2.76
C VAL A 63 11.22 29.30 2.84
N MET A 64 10.27 30.04 3.41
CA MET A 64 8.88 29.63 3.49
C MET A 64 8.26 29.61 2.08
N ALA A 65 7.97 28.41 1.58
CA ALA A 65 7.27 28.20 0.31
C ALA A 65 5.74 28.06 0.52
N ILE A 66 4.99 28.29 -0.56
CA ILE A 66 3.54 28.08 -0.63
C ILE A 66 3.28 26.90 -1.58
N PHE A 67 2.62 25.86 -1.07
CA PHE A 67 2.24 24.67 -1.83
C PHE A 67 0.75 24.63 -2.08
N CYS A 68 0.37 24.13 -3.26
CA CYS A 68 -1.01 23.76 -3.58
C CYS A 68 -1.06 22.24 -3.75
N THR A 69 -1.99 21.60 -3.07
CA THR A 69 -2.17 20.14 -3.08
C THR A 69 -3.61 19.82 -3.47
N ASP A 70 -3.80 18.72 -4.18
CA ASP A 70 -5.11 18.28 -4.64
C ASP A 70 -5.30 16.80 -4.30
N ALA A 71 -6.39 16.49 -3.61
CA ALA A 71 -6.74 15.11 -3.29
C ALA A 71 -7.36 14.38 -4.49
N GLY A 72 -7.83 15.07 -5.53
CA GLY A 72 -8.43 14.43 -6.70
C GLY A 72 -9.72 13.65 -6.39
N HIS A 73 -10.70 13.73 -7.29
CA HIS A 73 -12.04 13.21 -7.05
C HIS A 73 -12.69 13.79 -5.78
N GLY A 74 -13.83 13.26 -5.35
CA GLY A 74 -14.52 13.73 -4.16
C GLY A 74 -16.03 13.68 -4.27
N GLY A 75 -16.70 13.79 -3.12
CA GLY A 75 -18.16 13.73 -3.06
C GLY A 75 -18.70 12.45 -3.68
N THR A 76 -19.54 12.60 -4.72
CA THR A 76 -20.16 11.50 -5.46
C THR A 76 -19.21 10.80 -6.42
N ASP A 77 -18.14 11.46 -6.87
CA ASP A 77 -17.12 10.84 -7.72
C ASP A 77 -16.12 10.08 -6.83
N SER A 78 -16.16 8.75 -6.90
CA SER A 78 -15.27 7.88 -6.13
C SER A 78 -13.88 7.72 -6.75
N GLY A 79 -13.70 8.10 -8.02
CA GLY A 79 -12.57 7.66 -8.82
C GLY A 79 -12.56 6.14 -9.00
N ALA A 80 -11.37 5.57 -9.21
CA ALA A 80 -11.16 4.15 -9.26
C ALA A 80 -11.47 3.46 -7.92
N ALA A 81 -11.91 2.20 -7.99
CA ALA A 81 -12.21 1.40 -6.82
C ALA A 81 -11.70 -0.04 -6.97
N TRP A 82 -11.09 -0.58 -5.92
CA TRP A 82 -10.63 -1.97 -5.86
C TRP A 82 -10.75 -2.53 -4.45
N GLN A 83 -11.38 -3.70 -4.28
CA GLN A 83 -11.47 -4.39 -2.99
C GLN A 83 -11.92 -3.49 -1.82
N ASN A 84 -12.96 -2.68 -2.02
CA ASN A 84 -13.48 -1.70 -1.06
C ASN A 84 -12.51 -0.55 -0.70
N VAL A 85 -11.47 -0.34 -1.49
CA VAL A 85 -10.62 0.86 -1.43
C VAL A 85 -11.06 1.81 -2.52
N LEU A 86 -11.38 3.05 -2.14
CA LEU A 86 -11.75 4.12 -3.07
C LEU A 86 -10.56 5.05 -3.27
N GLU A 87 -10.30 5.42 -4.52
CA GLU A 87 -9.22 6.34 -4.89
C GLU A 87 -9.32 7.67 -4.12
N LYS A 88 -10.52 8.27 -4.07
CA LYS A 88 -10.74 9.53 -3.32
C LYS A 88 -10.31 9.44 -1.85
N GLU A 89 -10.52 8.30 -1.20
CA GLU A 89 -10.18 8.12 0.22
C GLU A 89 -8.67 7.93 0.38
N LEU A 90 -8.05 7.20 -0.54
CA LEU A 90 -6.62 6.99 -0.54
C LEU A 90 -5.88 8.30 -0.77
N ASN A 91 -6.27 9.05 -1.80
CA ASN A 91 -5.62 10.31 -2.14
C ASN A 91 -5.78 11.33 -1.02
N LEU A 92 -6.99 11.45 -0.44
CA LEU A 92 -7.21 12.35 0.70
C LEU A 92 -6.29 12.01 1.88
N ARG A 93 -6.12 10.72 2.21
CA ARG A 93 -5.20 10.30 3.28
C ARG A 93 -3.75 10.71 2.99
N TYR A 94 -3.28 10.52 1.76
CA TYR A 94 -1.92 10.90 1.38
C TYR A 94 -1.72 12.42 1.39
N VAL A 95 -2.66 13.19 0.83
CA VAL A 95 -2.57 14.65 0.82
C VAL A 95 -2.55 15.22 2.23
N LEU A 96 -3.41 14.73 3.13
CA LEU A 96 -3.40 15.18 4.52
C LEU A 96 -2.05 14.90 5.22
N ALA A 97 -1.54 13.67 5.08
CA ALA A 97 -0.24 13.31 5.66
C ALA A 97 0.91 14.14 5.06
N PHE A 98 0.90 14.36 3.75
CA PHE A 98 1.91 15.18 3.08
C PHE A 98 1.84 16.65 3.52
N ASN A 99 0.64 17.20 3.68
CA ASN A 99 0.44 18.57 4.13
C ASN A 99 0.91 18.77 5.56
N ASP A 100 0.75 17.77 6.43
CA ASP A 100 1.28 17.82 7.79
C ASP A 100 2.82 17.89 7.78
N GLU A 101 3.50 17.13 6.93
CA GLU A 101 4.95 17.21 6.78
C GLU A 101 5.41 18.56 6.22
N LEU A 102 4.73 19.09 5.20
CA LEU A 102 5.03 20.42 4.65
C LEU A 102 4.88 21.53 5.71
N LYS A 103 3.81 21.47 6.51
CA LYS A 103 3.56 22.44 7.57
C LYS A 103 4.58 22.33 8.71
N LYS A 104 5.02 21.11 9.06
CA LYS A 104 6.12 20.91 10.02
C LYS A 104 7.43 21.55 9.52
N GLY A 105 7.66 21.53 8.21
CA GLY A 105 8.76 22.26 7.55
C GLY A 105 8.59 23.78 7.50
N GLY A 106 7.51 24.33 8.07
CA GLY A 106 7.24 25.77 8.08
C GLY A 106 6.63 26.31 6.79
N HIS A 107 6.13 25.45 5.91
CA HIS A 107 5.52 25.87 4.64
C HIS A 107 4.03 26.17 4.79
N HIS A 108 3.52 27.06 3.93
CA HIS A 108 2.09 27.26 3.76
C HIS A 108 1.52 26.27 2.75
N VAL A 109 0.33 25.74 3.03
CA VAL A 109 -0.32 24.77 2.16
C VAL A 109 -1.78 25.12 1.95
N TRP A 110 -2.21 25.11 0.70
CA TRP A 110 -3.61 25.12 0.28
C TRP A 110 -3.98 23.77 -0.31
N THR A 111 -5.21 23.34 -0.04
CA THR A 111 -5.75 22.06 -0.48
C THR A 111 -7.11 22.26 -1.10
N THR A 112 -7.34 21.63 -2.26
CA THR A 112 -8.64 21.61 -2.96
C THR A 112 -9.50 20.42 -2.57
#